data_AF-A0A523DDS7-F1
#
_entry.id   AF-A0A523DDS7-F1
#
_cell.length_a   1.000
_cell.length_b   1.000
_cell.length_c   1.000
_cell.angle_alpha   90.00
_cell.angle_beta   90.00
_cell.angle_gamma   90.00
#
_symmetry.space_group_name_H-M   'P 1'
#
loop_
_entity.id
_entity.type
_entity.pdbx_description
1 polymer ?
#
loop_
_entity_poly.entity_id
_entity_poly.type
_entity_poly.pdbx_seq_one_letter_code
_entity_poly.pdbx_strand_id
1 'polypeptide(L)'
;MIIRKNAAKLPSTEQLRYVTALKALKADIQGNRNGVPYGVYDQVVALHLGVTSRIQNNQSIGDGAHGTPAFLPWHRQYLLWLEGMLRAVDARVSIPYWDWVDAAGTQSEIFANDFIGPPGSGLSVGAVTTGHFAAANGWPIVNELHRRGVNTGTLGTALLRRTSFNFSTLPPASRITTIQGRNVFDHTAFQTGFRPDLEGDPHGTLHGWIGGIGGTMSGMSSPNDPIFFLHHAAVDRLWARWQVDGHSGSSFYPANFPGVGHGLQSPMWPWDGGGGTTLDWITPYLPGFGGQVVRPADVLDSTGIAVLYDSFLPIVSAGGSLSVTVGTVDDENGVRVLIASSGRYRIVAQGSGDVELGLYGPDDWDEVTLRNGTGILDITVDLSPGEYFVTLRGRSATPTSRTLSLIEVSTIVVLTTPVSVTVDGGRVSAQIGAPGETDEYRFTVATSGQYTIETHGETDVVMWLFGPNNQNALVAEDDDSGEDRNAQIAVQLTPGDYVVRVRHYFPSQTGTYEIDVRSTGALSSNDLQVDGPPVAQQISTAGEIDVLTVQIAQSGNYRFRTGGALDTVLFIIDQANTSQLEGWNDDANGTLNSQVDLSLPAGNYFVVVRLYSSAQTGDYSVQVERRP
;
A
#
# COMPACT_ATOMS: atom_id res chain seq x y z
N MET A 1 5.13 14.51 0.27
CA MET A 1 6.40 13.86 0.61
C MET A 1 6.47 12.44 0.09
N ILE A 2 7.65 12.00 -0.32
CA ILE A 2 7.98 10.61 -0.65
C ILE A 2 9.08 10.14 0.32
N ILE A 3 8.88 9.00 0.99
CA ILE A 3 9.94 8.34 1.76
C ILE A 3 10.25 7.01 1.09
N ARG A 4 11.43 6.89 0.48
CA ARG A 4 11.91 5.63 -0.08
C ARG A 4 12.52 4.78 1.03
N LYS A 5 11.96 3.59 1.22
CA LYS A 5 12.33 2.66 2.29
C LYS A 5 13.16 1.50 1.73
N ASN A 6 13.96 0.86 2.58
CA ASN A 6 14.65 -0.36 2.19
C ASN A 6 13.64 -1.48 1.89
N ALA A 7 13.63 -1.95 0.65
CA ALA A 7 12.73 -2.99 0.15
C ALA A 7 12.75 -4.27 1.00
N ALA A 8 13.91 -4.63 1.56
CA ALA A 8 14.06 -5.83 2.39
C ALA A 8 13.42 -5.71 3.79
N LYS A 9 13.03 -4.50 4.19
CA LYS A 9 12.41 -4.20 5.49
C LYS A 9 10.95 -3.76 5.37
N LEU A 10 10.40 -3.76 4.15
CA LEU A 10 9.02 -3.39 3.93
C LEU A 10 8.07 -4.44 4.54
N PRO A 11 7.00 -4.01 5.22
CA PRO A 11 5.86 -4.87 5.52
C PRO A 11 5.26 -5.47 4.25
N SER A 12 4.71 -6.68 4.35
CA SER A 12 4.09 -7.38 3.20
C SER A 12 2.92 -6.59 2.60
N THR A 13 2.21 -5.81 3.42
CA THR A 13 1.16 -4.87 3.01
C THR A 13 1.71 -3.79 2.06
N GLU A 14 2.83 -3.16 2.39
CA GLU A 14 3.48 -2.15 1.54
C GLU A 14 4.08 -2.77 0.26
N GLN A 15 4.69 -3.96 0.36
CA GLN A 15 5.16 -4.71 -0.80
C GLN A 15 4.02 -4.97 -1.79
N LEU A 16 2.87 -5.43 -1.29
CA LEU A 16 1.69 -5.71 -2.09
C LEU A 16 1.11 -4.45 -2.73
N ARG A 17 1.03 -3.32 -2.01
CA ARG A 17 0.58 -2.02 -2.59
C ARG A 17 1.47 -1.63 -3.78
N TYR A 18 2.79 -1.71 -3.62
CA TYR A 18 3.74 -1.38 -4.69
C TYR A 18 3.57 -2.29 -5.92
N VAL A 19 3.52 -3.62 -5.71
CA VAL A 19 3.29 -4.61 -6.78
C VAL A 19 1.96 -4.37 -7.48
N THR A 20 0.90 -4.11 -6.72
CA THR A 20 -0.46 -3.87 -7.25
C THR A 20 -0.50 -2.61 -8.10
N ALA A 21 0.12 -1.51 -7.64
CA ALA A 21 0.19 -0.27 -8.41
C ALA A 21 0.94 -0.46 -9.75
N LEU A 22 2.07 -1.18 -9.75
CA LEU A 22 2.79 -1.51 -10.99
C LEU A 22 1.91 -2.31 -11.97
N LYS A 23 1.21 -3.33 -11.45
CA LYS A 23 0.32 -4.16 -12.27
C LYS A 23 -0.87 -3.38 -12.81
N ALA A 24 -1.40 -2.42 -12.05
CA ALA A 24 -2.44 -1.50 -12.52
C ALA A 24 -1.94 -0.67 -13.70
N LEU A 25 -0.73 -0.07 -13.61
CA LEU A 25 -0.14 0.67 -14.73
C LEU A 25 0.14 -0.22 -15.96
N LYS A 26 0.48 -1.49 -15.75
CA LYS A 26 0.66 -2.46 -16.85
C LYS A 26 -0.67 -2.79 -17.53
N ALA A 27 -1.75 -2.93 -16.75
CA ALA A 27 -3.07 -3.30 -17.25
C ALA A 27 -3.83 -2.11 -17.88
N ASP A 28 -3.48 -0.88 -17.54
CA ASP A 28 -4.07 0.34 -18.10
C ASP A 28 -3.60 0.58 -19.55
N ILE A 29 -4.35 0.04 -20.52
CA ILE A 29 -4.02 0.06 -21.95
C ILE A 29 -4.17 1.46 -22.55
N GLN A 30 -3.07 1.98 -23.09
CA GLN A 30 -2.99 3.32 -23.71
C GLN A 30 -3.05 3.27 -25.24
N GLY A 31 -2.79 2.10 -25.84
CA GLY A 31 -2.87 1.95 -27.28
C GLY A 31 -2.59 0.54 -27.76
N ASN A 32 -2.55 0.39 -29.08
CA ASN A 32 -2.22 -0.85 -29.76
C ASN A 32 -1.25 -0.56 -30.91
N ARG A 33 -0.16 -1.31 -30.99
CA ARG A 33 0.81 -1.22 -32.08
C ARG A 33 1.04 -2.59 -32.67
N ASN A 34 0.83 -2.72 -33.98
CA ASN A 34 0.98 -3.98 -34.72
C ASN A 34 0.16 -5.14 -34.12
N GLY A 35 -1.04 -4.85 -33.62
CA GLY A 35 -1.92 -5.84 -33.00
C GLY A 35 -1.60 -6.15 -31.53
N VAL A 36 -0.53 -5.56 -30.97
CA VAL A 36 -0.11 -5.75 -29.58
C VAL A 36 -0.55 -4.55 -28.73
N PRO A 37 -1.45 -4.74 -27.73
CA PRO A 37 -1.79 -3.68 -26.80
C PRO A 37 -0.59 -3.34 -25.89
N TYR A 38 -0.49 -2.08 -25.49
CA TYR A 38 0.53 -1.62 -24.54
C TYR A 38 -0.11 -0.70 -23.48
N GLY A 39 0.36 -0.83 -22.24
CA GLY A 39 -0.16 -0.08 -21.10
C GLY A 39 0.68 1.13 -20.71
N VAL A 40 0.25 1.86 -19.68
CA VAL A 40 0.99 2.99 -19.10
C VAL A 40 2.43 2.58 -18.71
N TYR A 41 2.59 1.41 -18.09
CA TYR A 41 3.92 0.92 -17.73
C TYR A 41 4.84 0.68 -18.95
N ASP A 42 4.29 0.29 -20.10
CA ASP A 42 5.09 0.10 -21.32
C ASP A 42 5.63 1.43 -21.86
N GLN A 43 4.94 2.54 -21.59
CA GLN A 43 5.43 3.87 -21.93
C GLN A 43 6.67 4.26 -21.11
N VAL A 44 6.73 3.80 -19.86
CA VAL A 44 7.90 3.97 -18.97
C VAL A 44 9.11 3.26 -19.59
N VAL A 45 8.94 2.02 -20.04
CA VAL A 45 9.98 1.26 -20.76
C VAL A 45 10.38 1.94 -22.07
N ALA A 46 9.39 2.39 -22.86
CA ALA A 46 9.63 3.07 -24.12
C ALA A 46 10.45 4.36 -23.93
N LEU A 47 10.21 5.10 -22.83
CA LEU A 47 10.95 6.30 -22.51
C LEU A 47 12.44 6.03 -22.29
N HIS A 48 12.76 5.00 -21.50
CA HIS A 48 14.15 4.62 -21.24
C HIS A 48 14.87 4.11 -22.50
N LEU A 49 14.17 3.43 -23.42
CA LEU A 49 14.74 3.12 -24.73
C LEU A 49 14.94 4.38 -25.57
N GLY A 50 13.94 5.28 -25.58
CA GLY A 50 13.93 6.48 -26.39
C GLY A 50 15.04 7.47 -26.04
N VAL A 51 15.39 7.58 -24.76
CA VAL A 51 16.43 8.52 -24.29
C VAL A 51 17.83 8.16 -24.80
N THR A 52 18.06 6.90 -25.20
CA THR A 52 19.33 6.46 -25.78
C THR A 52 19.56 6.97 -27.21
N SER A 53 18.53 7.51 -27.87
CA SER A 53 18.57 7.93 -29.27
C SER A 53 17.67 9.14 -29.50
N ARG A 54 18.02 10.24 -28.85
CA ARG A 54 17.31 11.51 -28.96
C ARG A 54 17.60 12.19 -30.29
N ILE A 55 16.59 12.86 -30.83
CA ILE A 55 16.64 13.60 -32.07
C ILE A 55 16.20 15.04 -31.81
N GLN A 56 16.98 16.01 -32.30
CA GLN A 56 16.61 17.42 -32.31
C GLN A 56 17.02 18.01 -33.67
N ASN A 57 16.14 18.81 -34.28
CA ASN A 57 16.37 19.39 -35.61
C ASN A 57 16.80 18.35 -36.67
N ASN A 58 16.17 17.17 -36.65
CA ASN A 58 16.47 16.04 -37.54
C ASN A 58 17.92 15.52 -37.45
N GLN A 59 18.61 15.77 -36.34
CA GLN A 59 19.94 15.26 -36.03
C GLN A 59 19.91 14.46 -34.73
N SER A 60 20.69 13.37 -34.69
CA SER A 60 20.91 12.64 -33.45
C SER A 60 21.74 13.50 -32.49
N ILE A 61 21.23 13.68 -31.28
CA ILE A 61 21.94 14.36 -30.18
C ILE A 61 22.44 13.36 -29.11
N GLY A 62 22.38 12.06 -29.44
CA GLY A 62 22.91 10.99 -28.60
C GLY A 62 22.08 10.65 -27.36
N ASP A 63 22.65 9.82 -26.51
CA ASP A 63 22.06 9.39 -25.23
C ASP A 63 21.88 10.58 -24.28
N GLY A 64 20.73 10.67 -23.62
CA GLY A 64 20.40 11.73 -22.66
C GLY A 64 20.54 11.36 -21.20
N ALA A 65 20.69 10.07 -20.90
CA ALA A 65 20.54 9.53 -19.56
C ALA A 65 21.72 8.64 -19.13
N HIS A 66 22.64 8.28 -20.03
CA HIS A 66 23.75 7.39 -19.70
C HIS A 66 25.10 7.98 -20.15
N GLY A 67 26.17 7.58 -19.46
CA GLY A 67 27.56 7.92 -19.76
C GLY A 67 27.89 9.40 -19.63
N THR A 68 27.00 10.19 -19.02
CA THR A 68 27.09 11.66 -18.94
C THR A 68 26.68 12.14 -17.55
N PRO A 69 26.96 13.40 -17.19
CA PRO A 69 26.54 13.97 -15.91
C PRO A 69 25.03 13.86 -15.64
N ALA A 70 24.21 13.85 -16.71
CA ALA A 70 22.76 13.76 -16.61
C ALA A 70 22.26 12.41 -16.06
N PHE A 71 23.11 11.38 -15.97
CA PHE A 71 22.70 10.06 -15.51
C PHE A 71 21.91 10.08 -14.20
N LEU A 72 22.46 10.74 -13.18
CA LEU A 72 21.82 10.81 -11.87
C LEU A 72 20.54 11.67 -11.86
N PRO A 73 20.55 12.95 -12.30
CA PRO A 73 19.33 13.76 -12.30
C PRO A 73 18.23 13.23 -13.23
N TRP A 74 18.59 12.65 -14.38
CA TRP A 74 17.61 12.07 -15.30
C TRP A 74 16.91 10.87 -14.68
N HIS A 75 17.65 9.94 -14.07
CA HIS A 75 17.06 8.78 -13.41
C HIS A 75 16.27 9.15 -12.16
N ARG A 76 16.67 10.20 -11.42
CA ARG A 76 15.85 10.75 -10.32
C ARG A 76 14.50 11.27 -10.83
N GLN A 77 14.50 12.08 -11.90
CA GLN A 77 13.26 12.56 -12.50
C GLN A 77 12.41 11.43 -13.10
N TYR A 78 13.05 10.42 -13.68
CA TYR A 78 12.40 9.22 -14.20
C TYR A 78 11.71 8.41 -13.09
N LEU A 79 12.38 8.23 -11.94
CA LEU A 79 11.78 7.64 -10.74
C LEU A 79 10.58 8.47 -10.24
N LEU A 80 10.73 9.80 -10.14
CA LEU A 80 9.65 10.69 -9.73
C LEU A 80 8.43 10.63 -10.65
N TRP A 81 8.67 10.51 -11.96
CA TRP A 81 7.60 10.39 -12.93
C TRP A 81 6.82 9.08 -12.77
N LEU A 82 7.51 7.93 -12.62
CA LEU A 82 6.84 6.67 -12.29
C LEU A 82 6.14 6.74 -10.94
N GLU A 83 6.80 7.28 -9.93
CA GLU A 83 6.29 7.37 -8.56
C GLU A 83 5.01 8.21 -8.50
N GLY A 84 4.92 9.30 -9.27
CA GLY A 84 3.68 10.06 -9.46
C GLY A 84 2.54 9.22 -10.04
N MET A 85 2.83 8.37 -11.04
CA MET A 85 1.82 7.47 -11.63
C MET A 85 1.41 6.35 -10.66
N LEU A 86 2.36 5.76 -9.92
CA LEU A 86 2.05 4.76 -8.88
C LEU A 86 1.16 5.37 -7.79
N ARG A 87 1.46 6.62 -7.39
CA ARG A 87 0.70 7.35 -6.38
C ARG A 87 -0.69 7.79 -6.84
N ALA A 88 -0.90 7.92 -8.15
CA ALA A 88 -2.23 8.11 -8.70
C ALA A 88 -3.11 6.86 -8.57
N VAL A 89 -2.50 5.66 -8.50
CA VAL A 89 -3.19 4.40 -8.20
C VAL A 89 -3.41 4.24 -6.69
N ASP A 90 -2.36 4.44 -5.91
CA ASP A 90 -2.43 4.43 -4.44
C ASP A 90 -1.45 5.47 -3.87
N ALA A 91 -2.00 6.55 -3.29
CA ALA A 91 -1.24 7.68 -2.78
C ALA A 91 -0.27 7.34 -1.64
N ARG A 92 -0.34 6.14 -1.06
CA ARG A 92 0.58 5.64 -0.04
C ARG A 92 1.85 5.02 -0.62
N VAL A 93 1.87 4.74 -1.92
CA VAL A 93 3.01 4.08 -2.56
C VAL A 93 4.21 5.02 -2.70
N SER A 94 5.38 4.47 -2.43
CA SER A 94 6.69 5.03 -2.78
C SER A 94 7.53 3.92 -3.40
N ILE A 95 8.42 4.25 -4.33
CA ILE A 95 9.38 3.30 -4.89
C ILE A 95 10.38 2.93 -3.79
N PRO A 96 10.44 1.67 -3.35
CA PRO A 96 11.44 1.26 -2.38
C PRO A 96 12.81 1.14 -3.04
N TYR A 97 13.87 1.15 -2.24
CA TYR A 97 15.22 0.92 -2.73
C TYR A 97 15.74 -0.42 -2.24
N TRP A 98 16.52 -1.14 -3.05
CA TRP A 98 17.20 -2.35 -2.61
C TRP A 98 18.64 -2.01 -2.19
N ASP A 99 18.99 -2.20 -0.92
CA ASP A 99 20.39 -2.05 -0.47
C ASP A 99 21.21 -3.30 -0.81
N TRP A 100 21.97 -3.23 -1.90
CA TRP A 100 22.72 -4.39 -2.41
C TRP A 100 23.97 -4.72 -1.60
N VAL A 101 24.37 -3.88 -0.64
CA VAL A 101 25.54 -4.13 0.21
C VAL A 101 25.35 -5.39 1.06
N ASP A 102 24.11 -5.67 1.47
CA ASP A 102 23.73 -6.91 2.18
C ASP A 102 22.83 -7.81 1.31
N ALA A 103 23.04 -7.80 -0.01
CA ALA A 103 22.19 -8.52 -0.95
C ALA A 103 22.06 -10.03 -0.65
N ALA A 104 23.08 -10.65 -0.05
CA ALA A 104 23.04 -12.05 0.36
C ALA A 104 22.07 -12.28 1.54
N GLY A 105 22.02 -11.34 2.49
CA GLY A 105 21.13 -11.37 3.65
C GLY A 105 19.69 -10.99 3.31
N THR A 106 19.47 -10.25 2.22
CA THR A 106 18.14 -9.76 1.81
C THR A 106 17.52 -10.52 0.63
N GLN A 107 18.14 -11.63 0.18
CA GLN A 107 17.72 -12.29 -1.06
C GLN A 107 16.32 -12.89 -0.98
N SER A 108 15.97 -13.47 0.18
CA SER A 108 14.71 -14.16 0.41
C SER A 108 13.53 -13.19 0.41
N GLU A 109 13.76 -11.97 0.87
CA GLU A 109 12.78 -10.90 0.99
C GLU A 109 12.55 -10.25 -0.38
N ILE A 110 13.64 -9.93 -1.11
CA ILE A 110 13.53 -9.28 -2.41
C ILE A 110 12.93 -10.23 -3.45
N PHE A 111 13.47 -11.43 -3.59
CA PHE A 111 13.09 -12.38 -4.66
C PHE A 111 11.98 -13.35 -4.24
N ALA A 112 11.23 -13.03 -3.18
CA ALA A 112 10.02 -13.74 -2.79
C ALA A 112 8.97 -13.71 -3.93
N ASN A 113 8.16 -14.77 -4.06
CA ASN A 113 7.14 -14.86 -5.11
C ASN A 113 6.07 -13.76 -5.01
N ASP A 114 5.77 -13.32 -3.79
CA ASP A 114 4.79 -12.28 -3.43
C ASP A 114 5.36 -10.85 -3.52
N PHE A 115 6.65 -10.69 -3.84
CA PHE A 115 7.27 -9.39 -4.09
C PHE A 115 7.89 -9.31 -5.49
N ILE A 116 9.21 -9.14 -5.64
CA ILE A 116 9.88 -8.95 -6.95
C ILE A 116 9.97 -10.25 -7.75
N GLY A 117 9.75 -11.40 -7.12
CA GLY A 117 9.70 -12.70 -7.75
C GLY A 117 11.07 -13.34 -7.98
N PRO A 118 11.10 -14.61 -8.36
CA PRO A 118 12.32 -15.43 -8.36
C PRO A 118 13.25 -15.17 -9.56
N PRO A 119 14.42 -15.85 -9.59
CA PRO A 119 15.22 -16.02 -10.80
C PRO A 119 14.43 -16.60 -11.98
N GLY A 120 15.05 -16.57 -13.16
CA GLY A 120 14.53 -17.25 -14.34
C GLY A 120 14.62 -18.78 -14.24
N SER A 121 13.95 -19.48 -15.14
CA SER A 121 14.03 -20.94 -15.27
C SER A 121 14.92 -21.37 -16.45
N GLY A 122 15.60 -22.52 -16.35
CA GLY A 122 16.44 -23.06 -17.43
C GLY A 122 17.93 -23.11 -17.09
N LEU A 123 18.80 -22.97 -18.10
CA LEU A 123 20.24 -23.23 -17.94
C LEU A 123 21.04 -22.04 -17.38
N SER A 124 20.90 -20.83 -17.91
CA SER A 124 21.73 -19.68 -17.52
C SER A 124 20.96 -18.37 -17.37
N VAL A 125 20.13 -18.06 -18.37
CA VAL A 125 19.12 -17.00 -18.36
C VAL A 125 17.85 -17.61 -18.90
N GLY A 126 16.71 -17.26 -18.31
CA GLY A 126 15.42 -17.71 -18.84
C GLY A 126 14.24 -17.01 -18.21
N ALA A 127 13.05 -17.45 -18.62
CA ALA A 127 11.80 -16.79 -18.25
C ALA A 127 11.50 -16.96 -16.77
N VAL A 128 11.05 -15.87 -16.13
CA VAL A 128 10.39 -15.90 -14.83
C VAL A 128 9.01 -16.54 -15.01
N THR A 129 8.77 -17.65 -14.34
CA THR A 129 7.57 -18.48 -14.52
C THR A 129 6.59 -18.42 -13.34
N THR A 130 7.00 -17.92 -12.18
CA THR A 130 6.17 -17.75 -10.98
C THR A 130 6.30 -16.34 -10.40
N GLY A 131 5.43 -16.01 -9.43
CA GLY A 131 5.37 -14.69 -8.82
C GLY A 131 4.64 -13.64 -9.67
N HIS A 132 4.46 -12.44 -9.14
CA HIS A 132 3.57 -11.42 -9.73
C HIS A 132 3.96 -10.96 -11.14
N PHE A 133 5.24 -11.07 -11.49
CA PHE A 133 5.81 -10.55 -12.75
C PHE A 133 6.12 -11.64 -13.79
N ALA A 134 5.60 -12.85 -13.60
CA ALA A 134 5.56 -13.85 -14.66
C ALA A 134 4.53 -13.47 -15.73
N ALA A 135 4.80 -13.81 -17.01
CA ALA A 135 3.89 -13.51 -18.11
C ALA A 135 2.47 -14.11 -17.88
N ALA A 136 2.41 -15.33 -17.34
CA ALA A 136 1.16 -16.00 -17.00
C ALA A 136 0.34 -15.28 -15.91
N ASN A 137 0.98 -14.42 -15.12
CA ASN A 137 0.36 -13.70 -14.01
C ASN A 137 0.06 -12.23 -14.35
N GLY A 138 -0.08 -11.92 -15.64
CA GLY A 138 -0.46 -10.59 -16.11
C GLY A 138 0.72 -9.62 -16.28
N TRP A 139 1.93 -10.13 -16.51
CA TRP A 139 3.10 -9.32 -16.84
C TRP A 139 3.70 -9.66 -18.22
N PRO A 140 2.93 -9.57 -19.32
CA PRO A 140 3.49 -9.70 -20.65
C PRO A 140 4.41 -8.50 -20.97
N ILE A 141 5.53 -8.78 -21.62
CA ILE A 141 6.40 -7.75 -22.17
C ILE A 141 6.02 -7.51 -23.63
N VAL A 142 5.84 -6.23 -24.00
CA VAL A 142 5.68 -5.83 -25.40
C VAL A 142 6.96 -6.16 -26.17
N ASN A 143 6.85 -7.10 -27.11
CA ASN A 143 7.98 -7.67 -27.84
C ASN A 143 8.89 -6.60 -28.48
N GLU A 144 8.31 -5.54 -29.06
CA GLU A 144 9.10 -4.47 -29.68
C GLU A 144 9.90 -3.64 -28.68
N LEU A 145 9.45 -3.58 -27.43
CA LEU A 145 10.08 -2.89 -26.31
C LEU A 145 10.98 -3.81 -25.47
N HIS A 146 11.19 -5.07 -25.86
CA HIS A 146 12.07 -5.99 -25.16
C HIS A 146 13.39 -6.19 -25.91
N ARG A 147 14.32 -5.26 -25.75
CA ARG A 147 15.55 -5.20 -26.56
C ARG A 147 16.76 -4.85 -25.73
N ARG A 148 17.91 -5.47 -26.06
CA ARG A 148 19.19 -5.10 -25.45
C ARG A 148 19.61 -3.66 -25.78
N GLY A 149 19.31 -3.21 -26.99
CA GLY A 149 19.45 -1.81 -27.40
C GLY A 149 18.47 -1.48 -28.52
N VAL A 150 18.33 -0.19 -28.87
CA VAL A 150 17.35 0.27 -29.86
C VAL A 150 17.49 -0.39 -31.25
N ASN A 151 18.70 -0.84 -31.60
CA ASN A 151 19.00 -1.48 -32.88
C ASN A 151 19.19 -3.01 -32.80
N THR A 152 18.87 -3.65 -31.67
CA THR A 152 19.03 -5.11 -31.51
C THR A 152 17.75 -5.88 -31.83
N GLY A 153 17.84 -7.21 -31.95
CA GLY A 153 16.66 -8.07 -31.98
C GLY A 153 15.88 -8.04 -30.65
N THR A 154 14.66 -8.57 -30.69
CA THR A 154 13.82 -8.75 -29.50
C THR A 154 14.27 -9.94 -28.65
N LEU A 155 14.07 -9.83 -27.33
CA LEU A 155 14.25 -10.88 -26.33
C LEU A 155 12.96 -11.69 -26.07
N GLY A 156 11.86 -11.37 -26.75
CA GLY A 156 10.56 -12.06 -26.63
C GLY A 156 9.58 -11.34 -25.70
N THR A 157 8.57 -12.06 -25.21
CA THR A 157 7.43 -11.49 -24.48
C THR A 157 7.40 -11.80 -22.98
N ALA A 158 8.41 -12.48 -22.46
CA ALA A 158 8.52 -12.85 -21.05
C ALA A 158 9.70 -12.15 -20.39
N LEU A 159 9.58 -11.86 -19.09
CA LEU A 159 10.68 -11.33 -18.29
C LEU A 159 11.81 -12.36 -18.18
N LEU A 160 13.04 -11.97 -18.52
CA LEU A 160 14.22 -12.84 -18.52
C LEU A 160 15.21 -12.42 -17.43
N ARG A 161 15.52 -13.35 -16.53
CA ARG A 161 16.53 -13.20 -15.47
C ARG A 161 17.54 -14.34 -15.54
N ARG A 162 18.70 -14.18 -14.90
CA ARG A 162 19.58 -15.33 -14.61
C ARG A 162 18.80 -16.40 -13.86
N THR A 163 19.20 -17.66 -14.06
CA THR A 163 18.56 -18.81 -13.39
C THR A 163 19.11 -19.06 -11.99
N SER A 164 20.22 -18.43 -11.64
CA SER A 164 20.78 -18.40 -10.30
C SER A 164 21.48 -17.07 -10.03
N PHE A 165 21.46 -16.67 -8.76
CA PHE A 165 22.08 -15.45 -8.27
C PHE A 165 23.25 -15.81 -7.36
N ASN A 166 24.45 -15.40 -7.77
CA ASN A 166 25.64 -15.55 -6.92
C ASN A 166 25.90 -14.23 -6.20
N PHE A 167 25.37 -14.07 -4.99
CA PHE A 167 25.46 -12.83 -4.22
C PHE A 167 26.89 -12.47 -3.80
N SER A 168 27.81 -13.43 -3.77
CA SER A 168 29.22 -13.18 -3.44
C SER A 168 29.98 -12.37 -4.49
N THR A 169 29.43 -12.22 -5.71
CA THR A 169 30.04 -11.44 -6.79
C THR A 169 29.51 -10.01 -6.88
N LEU A 170 28.61 -9.61 -5.97
CA LEU A 170 28.13 -8.24 -5.90
C LEU A 170 29.18 -7.31 -5.27
N PRO A 171 29.13 -6.01 -5.59
CA PRO A 171 30.13 -5.05 -5.11
C PRO A 171 30.15 -4.99 -3.57
N PRO A 172 31.33 -5.12 -2.94
CA PRO A 172 31.44 -5.10 -1.48
C PRO A 172 31.21 -3.69 -0.92
N ALA A 173 30.90 -3.59 0.38
CA ALA A 173 30.74 -2.31 1.08
C ALA A 173 31.92 -1.34 0.88
N SER A 174 33.15 -1.85 0.80
CA SER A 174 34.36 -1.06 0.57
C SER A 174 34.37 -0.33 -0.78
N ARG A 175 33.70 -0.88 -1.80
CA ARG A 175 33.51 -0.23 -3.09
C ARG A 175 32.64 1.01 -2.93
N ILE A 176 31.53 0.89 -2.18
CA ILE A 176 30.63 2.02 -1.88
C ILE A 176 31.38 3.10 -1.10
N THR A 177 32.14 2.74 -0.07
CA THR A 177 32.98 3.70 0.69
C THR A 177 33.95 4.45 -0.21
N THR A 178 34.58 3.77 -1.16
CA THR A 178 35.52 4.41 -2.11
C THR A 178 34.82 5.44 -3.00
N ILE A 179 33.61 5.11 -3.49
CA ILE A 179 32.82 6.00 -4.35
C ILE A 179 32.33 7.21 -3.56
N GLN A 180 31.84 7.00 -2.34
CA GLN A 180 31.37 8.09 -1.47
C GLN A 180 32.49 9.09 -1.12
N GLY A 181 33.76 8.65 -1.12
CA GLY A 181 34.91 9.54 -0.91
C GLY A 181 35.37 10.35 -2.13
N ARG A 182 34.67 10.29 -3.27
CA ARG A 182 35.04 11.04 -4.48
C ARG A 182 34.66 12.52 -4.35
N ASN A 183 35.62 13.44 -4.40
CA ASN A 183 35.33 14.88 -4.28
C ASN A 183 34.80 15.55 -5.56
N VAL A 184 34.91 14.87 -6.71
CA VAL A 184 34.49 15.40 -8.01
C VAL A 184 33.31 14.61 -8.51
N PHE A 185 32.23 15.29 -8.92
CA PHE A 185 31.04 14.66 -9.44
C PHE A 185 31.32 13.89 -10.74
N ASP A 186 31.92 14.57 -11.73
CA ASP A 186 32.18 14.01 -13.05
C ASP A 186 33.37 14.73 -13.73
N HIS A 187 34.36 13.98 -14.23
CA HIS A 187 35.43 14.52 -15.06
C HIS A 187 35.11 14.39 -16.55
N THR A 188 34.96 15.54 -17.22
CA THR A 188 34.73 15.65 -18.68
C THR A 188 35.83 15.04 -19.55
N ALA A 189 37.04 14.81 -19.01
CA ALA A 189 38.18 14.33 -19.78
C ALA A 189 38.55 12.85 -19.56
N PHE A 190 38.08 12.19 -18.48
CA PHE A 190 38.60 10.87 -18.09
C PHE A 190 37.60 9.85 -17.53
N GLN A 191 36.27 10.12 -17.52
CA GLN A 191 35.28 9.21 -16.88
C GLN A 191 35.68 8.78 -15.46
N THR A 192 36.31 9.69 -14.71
CA THR A 192 36.62 9.49 -13.29
C THR A 192 35.76 10.45 -12.47
N GLY A 193 35.45 10.10 -11.23
CA GLY A 193 34.57 10.89 -10.36
C GLY A 193 33.46 10.05 -9.77
N PHE A 194 32.62 10.69 -8.95
CA PHE A 194 31.50 10.05 -8.27
C PHE A 194 30.53 9.38 -9.25
N ARG A 195 29.99 10.14 -10.21
CA ARG A 195 29.01 9.68 -11.20
C ARG A 195 29.52 8.51 -12.06
N PRO A 196 30.68 8.59 -12.75
CA PRO A 196 31.13 7.47 -13.59
C PRO A 196 31.48 6.22 -12.80
N ASP A 197 32.07 6.37 -11.61
CA ASP A 197 32.37 5.21 -10.77
C ASP A 197 31.08 4.53 -10.31
N LEU A 198 30.09 5.30 -9.88
CA LEU A 198 28.78 4.81 -9.45
C LEU A 198 28.01 4.13 -10.59
N GLU A 199 27.95 4.79 -11.76
CA GLU A 199 27.27 4.29 -12.97
C GLU A 199 27.91 3.00 -13.51
N GLY A 200 29.24 2.90 -13.47
CA GLY A 200 29.95 1.71 -13.90
C GLY A 200 29.78 0.54 -12.93
N ASP A 201 30.26 0.71 -11.70
CA ASP A 201 30.22 -0.31 -10.65
C ASP A 201 30.04 0.38 -9.29
N PRO A 202 28.84 0.30 -8.66
CA PRO A 202 27.97 -0.88 -8.68
C PRO A 202 26.85 -0.96 -9.72
N HIS A 203 26.40 0.16 -10.33
CA HIS A 203 25.17 0.16 -11.14
C HIS A 203 25.23 -0.81 -12.33
N GLY A 204 26.22 -0.68 -13.21
CA GLY A 204 26.37 -1.55 -14.38
C GLY A 204 26.59 -3.02 -14.00
N THR A 205 27.33 -3.28 -12.91
CA THR A 205 27.53 -4.63 -12.37
C THR A 205 26.20 -5.28 -12.00
N LEU A 206 25.29 -4.56 -11.35
CA LEU A 206 24.00 -5.11 -10.93
C LEU A 206 23.07 -5.42 -12.10
N HIS A 207 23.01 -4.54 -13.09
CA HIS A 207 22.30 -4.80 -14.34
C HIS A 207 22.72 -6.13 -14.97
N GLY A 208 24.03 -6.35 -15.12
CA GLY A 208 24.59 -7.59 -15.66
C GLY A 208 24.49 -8.80 -14.72
N TRP A 209 24.44 -8.57 -13.40
CA TRP A 209 24.27 -9.60 -12.40
C TRP A 209 22.86 -10.17 -12.42
N ILE A 210 21.80 -9.34 -12.47
CA ILE A 210 20.41 -9.82 -12.55
C ILE A 210 20.11 -10.41 -13.93
N GLY A 211 20.44 -9.69 -15.01
CA GLY A 211 20.01 -10.05 -16.35
C GLY A 211 20.87 -11.15 -16.99
N GLY A 212 22.16 -11.21 -16.68
CA GLY A 212 23.08 -12.10 -17.37
C GLY A 212 23.18 -11.85 -18.88
N ILE A 213 23.77 -12.78 -19.62
CA ILE A 213 23.92 -12.61 -21.06
C ILE A 213 22.55 -12.84 -21.72
N GLY A 214 21.94 -11.77 -22.22
CA GLY A 214 20.67 -11.84 -22.95
C GLY A 214 19.41 -11.74 -22.09
N GLY A 215 19.51 -11.43 -20.79
CA GLY A 215 18.33 -11.16 -19.96
C GLY A 215 17.92 -9.68 -19.95
N THR A 216 16.74 -9.43 -19.41
CA THR A 216 16.04 -8.14 -19.46
C THR A 216 16.84 -7.02 -18.79
N MET A 217 17.35 -7.24 -17.57
CA MET A 217 18.12 -6.25 -16.83
C MET A 217 19.48 -5.89 -17.46
N SER A 218 19.98 -6.65 -18.43
CA SER A 218 21.28 -6.40 -19.08
C SER A 218 21.21 -5.49 -20.31
N GLY A 219 20.04 -4.94 -20.62
CA GLY A 219 19.77 -4.12 -21.80
C GLY A 219 19.19 -2.74 -21.48
N MET A 220 19.00 -1.95 -22.53
CA MET A 220 18.35 -0.63 -22.45
C MET A 220 16.83 -0.73 -22.25
N SER A 221 16.24 -1.92 -22.42
CA SER A 221 14.86 -2.19 -21.99
C SER A 221 14.77 -2.80 -20.58
N SER A 222 15.80 -2.61 -19.75
CA SER A 222 15.84 -3.13 -18.38
C SER A 222 14.68 -2.71 -17.48
N PRO A 223 14.01 -1.54 -17.67
CA PRO A 223 12.79 -1.22 -16.90
C PRO A 223 11.61 -2.18 -17.09
N ASN A 224 11.65 -3.11 -18.06
CA ASN A 224 10.68 -4.20 -18.13
C ASN A 224 10.70 -5.11 -16.88
N ASP A 225 11.84 -5.14 -16.17
CA ASP A 225 11.97 -5.80 -14.87
C ASP A 225 11.73 -4.78 -13.75
N PRO A 226 10.69 -4.94 -12.90
CA PRO A 226 10.39 -3.99 -11.81
C PRO A 226 11.52 -3.77 -10.81
N ILE A 227 12.47 -4.70 -10.71
CA ILE A 227 13.67 -4.52 -9.86
C ILE A 227 14.54 -3.35 -10.33
N PHE A 228 14.41 -2.93 -11.59
CA PHE A 228 15.07 -1.73 -12.12
C PHE A 228 14.86 -0.52 -11.21
N PHE A 229 13.61 -0.31 -10.77
CA PHE A 229 13.27 0.88 -9.97
C PHE A 229 13.81 0.79 -8.56
N LEU A 230 13.84 -0.40 -7.96
CA LEU A 230 14.50 -0.63 -6.66
C LEU A 230 16.01 -0.40 -6.74
N HIS A 231 16.61 -0.83 -7.86
CA HIS A 231 18.03 -0.62 -8.12
C HIS A 231 18.34 0.87 -8.31
N HIS A 232 17.60 1.57 -9.16
CA HIS A 232 17.81 2.99 -9.43
C HIS A 232 17.46 3.88 -8.22
N ALA A 233 16.48 3.52 -7.40
CA ALA A 233 16.23 4.20 -6.13
C ALA A 233 17.41 4.07 -5.16
N ALA A 234 18.15 2.96 -5.19
CA ALA A 234 19.36 2.77 -4.40
C ALA A 234 20.58 3.51 -4.98
N VAL A 235 20.69 3.61 -6.32
CA VAL A 235 21.69 4.50 -6.96
C VAL A 235 21.42 5.96 -6.58
N ASP A 236 20.17 6.39 -6.66
CA ASP A 236 19.73 7.73 -6.30
C ASP A 236 19.98 8.02 -4.81
N ARG A 237 19.75 7.03 -3.94
CA ARG A 237 20.11 7.09 -2.53
C ARG A 237 21.61 7.33 -2.34
N LEU A 238 22.47 6.60 -3.03
CA LEU A 238 23.91 6.80 -2.88
C LEU A 238 24.35 8.20 -3.33
N TRP A 239 23.70 8.78 -4.34
CA TRP A 239 23.92 10.17 -4.72
C TRP A 239 23.45 11.15 -3.65
N ALA A 240 22.25 10.96 -3.09
CA ALA A 240 21.77 11.78 -2.00
C ALA A 240 22.68 11.70 -0.75
N ARG A 241 23.22 10.52 -0.43
CA ARG A 241 24.21 10.35 0.64
C ARG A 241 25.47 11.17 0.38
N TRP A 242 26.00 11.12 -0.85
CA TRP A 242 27.19 11.86 -1.23
C TRP A 242 27.02 13.38 -1.03
N GLN A 243 25.83 13.90 -1.30
CA GLN A 243 25.47 15.30 -1.10
C GLN A 243 25.39 15.66 0.40
N VAL A 244 24.80 14.78 1.23
CA VAL A 244 24.77 14.92 2.69
C VAL A 244 26.19 14.93 3.28
N ASP A 245 27.12 14.18 2.68
CA ASP A 245 28.52 14.11 3.11
C ASP A 245 29.38 15.30 2.65
N GLY A 246 28.75 16.45 2.37
CA GLY A 246 29.43 17.73 2.10
C GLY A 246 29.57 18.09 0.62
N HIS A 247 28.97 17.33 -0.29
CA HIS A 247 29.01 17.56 -1.74
C HIS A 247 27.70 18.13 -2.30
N SER A 248 27.05 19.01 -1.55
CA SER A 248 25.77 19.62 -1.91
C SER A 248 25.94 20.92 -2.69
N GLY A 249 24.92 21.26 -3.49
CA GLY A 249 24.86 22.51 -4.24
C GLY A 249 25.38 22.42 -5.68
N SER A 250 25.07 23.47 -6.45
CA SER A 250 25.30 23.52 -7.90
C SER A 250 26.76 23.53 -8.32
N SER A 251 27.70 23.85 -7.42
CA SER A 251 29.14 23.88 -7.71
C SER A 251 29.74 22.50 -7.95
N PHE A 252 29.11 21.44 -7.45
CA PHE A 252 29.56 20.07 -7.68
C PHE A 252 29.14 19.53 -9.04
N TYR A 253 28.07 20.05 -9.62
CA TYR A 253 27.57 19.61 -10.93
C TYR A 253 28.17 20.46 -12.07
N PRO A 254 28.49 19.88 -13.24
CA PRO A 254 29.04 20.65 -14.36
C PRO A 254 28.03 21.67 -14.90
N ALA A 255 28.34 22.96 -14.73
CA ALA A 255 27.52 24.06 -15.23
C ALA A 255 27.34 23.99 -16.75
N ASN A 256 28.43 23.79 -17.48
CA ASN A 256 28.48 23.68 -18.93
C ASN A 256 29.07 22.33 -19.31
N PHE A 257 28.24 21.45 -19.87
CA PHE A 257 28.69 20.18 -20.45
C PHE A 257 28.39 20.19 -21.96
N PRO A 258 29.32 19.73 -22.83
CA PRO A 258 29.05 19.61 -24.25
C PRO A 258 27.92 18.61 -24.52
N GLY A 259 26.82 19.07 -25.11
CA GLY A 259 25.66 18.23 -25.46
C GLY A 259 24.37 18.70 -24.79
N VAL A 260 23.26 18.49 -25.50
CA VAL A 260 21.94 18.97 -25.10
C VAL A 260 21.42 18.17 -23.90
N GLY A 261 21.00 18.88 -22.85
CA GLY A 261 20.39 18.29 -21.65
C GLY A 261 21.34 17.75 -20.58
N HIS A 262 22.65 17.99 -20.69
CA HIS A 262 23.62 17.49 -19.71
C HIS A 262 24.16 18.55 -18.73
N GLY A 263 24.23 19.81 -19.16
CA GLY A 263 24.65 20.92 -18.30
C GLY A 263 23.61 21.24 -17.23
N LEU A 264 24.05 21.87 -16.14
CA LEU A 264 23.23 22.16 -14.96
C LEU A 264 21.86 22.79 -15.29
N GLN A 265 21.84 23.74 -16.23
CA GLN A 265 20.65 24.49 -16.63
C GLN A 265 20.02 23.97 -17.93
N SER A 266 20.55 22.88 -18.50
CA SER A 266 20.07 22.35 -19.77
C SER A 266 18.84 21.46 -19.54
N PRO A 267 17.71 21.72 -20.20
CA PRO A 267 16.52 20.85 -20.07
C PRO A 267 16.79 19.41 -20.50
N MET A 268 16.31 18.45 -19.72
CA MET A 268 16.48 17.02 -19.95
C MET A 268 15.32 16.46 -20.75
N TRP A 269 15.57 15.88 -21.92
CA TRP A 269 14.53 15.16 -22.68
C TRP A 269 14.00 13.97 -21.84
N PRO A 270 12.67 13.75 -21.75
CA PRO A 270 11.60 14.35 -22.54
C PRO A 270 10.97 15.60 -21.91
N TRP A 271 11.44 15.99 -20.72
CA TRP A 271 11.03 17.20 -20.01
C TRP A 271 11.84 18.42 -20.51
N ASP A 272 11.87 18.62 -21.82
CA ASP A 272 12.61 19.70 -22.48
C ASP A 272 11.71 20.75 -23.15
N GLY A 273 10.43 20.77 -22.76
CA GLY A 273 9.43 21.66 -23.37
C GLY A 273 8.98 21.24 -24.77
N GLY A 274 9.25 19.99 -25.18
CA GLY A 274 8.99 19.51 -26.54
C GLY A 274 10.10 19.88 -27.53
N GLY A 275 11.31 20.14 -27.02
CA GLY A 275 12.46 20.55 -27.81
C GLY A 275 13.14 19.41 -28.57
N GLY A 276 12.84 18.15 -28.21
CA GLY A 276 13.42 16.96 -28.81
C GLY A 276 12.41 15.82 -28.96
N THR A 277 12.75 14.86 -29.81
CA THR A 277 12.02 13.60 -30.02
C THR A 277 12.98 12.41 -29.88
N THR A 278 12.50 11.22 -30.21
CA THR A 278 13.30 9.99 -30.34
C THR A 278 13.00 9.31 -31.67
N LEU A 279 13.45 8.06 -31.83
CA LEU A 279 13.21 7.25 -33.02
C LEU A 279 11.71 7.13 -33.33
N ASP A 280 11.36 7.21 -34.62
CA ASP A 280 9.98 7.17 -35.12
C ASP A 280 9.21 5.92 -34.70
N TRP A 281 9.91 4.80 -34.48
CA TRP A 281 9.27 3.56 -34.04
C TRP A 281 9.00 3.54 -32.53
N ILE A 282 9.70 4.34 -31.72
CA ILE A 282 9.47 4.45 -30.27
C ILE A 282 8.40 5.49 -29.97
N THR A 283 8.42 6.61 -30.70
CA THR A 283 7.52 7.77 -30.52
C THR A 283 6.05 7.40 -30.32
N PRO A 284 5.45 6.44 -31.06
CA PRO A 284 4.05 6.05 -30.88
C PRO A 284 3.70 5.40 -29.52
N TYR A 285 4.69 4.99 -28.72
CA TYR A 285 4.47 4.49 -27.37
C TYR A 285 4.53 5.58 -26.30
N LEU A 286 5.10 6.75 -26.63
CA LEU A 286 5.33 7.79 -25.64
C LEU A 286 4.08 8.65 -25.43
N PRO A 287 3.76 9.04 -24.19
CA PRO A 287 2.69 9.98 -23.91
C PRO A 287 3.12 11.41 -24.25
N GLY A 288 2.16 12.32 -24.23
CA GLY A 288 2.47 13.75 -24.21
C GLY A 288 3.02 14.17 -22.84
N PHE A 289 4.19 14.80 -22.81
CA PHE A 289 4.82 15.29 -21.57
C PHE A 289 4.36 16.71 -21.15
N GLY A 290 3.29 17.22 -21.75
CA GLY A 290 2.65 18.47 -21.34
C GLY A 290 3.51 19.74 -21.41
N GLY A 291 4.60 19.72 -22.18
CA GLY A 291 5.55 20.85 -22.26
C GLY A 291 6.35 21.09 -20.98
N GLN A 292 6.45 20.08 -20.10
CA GLN A 292 7.25 20.17 -18.88
C GLN A 292 8.72 20.45 -19.21
N VAL A 293 9.35 21.28 -18.38
CA VAL A 293 10.78 21.61 -18.46
C VAL A 293 11.42 21.25 -17.13
N VAL A 294 12.30 20.25 -17.12
CA VAL A 294 13.08 19.83 -15.95
C VAL A 294 14.55 19.81 -16.33
N ARG A 295 15.39 20.41 -15.49
CA ARG A 295 16.84 20.52 -15.65
C ARG A 295 17.52 19.77 -14.51
N PRO A 296 18.80 19.41 -14.64
CA PRO A 296 19.56 18.88 -13.52
C PRO A 296 19.45 19.74 -12.25
N ALA A 297 19.51 21.07 -12.41
CA ALA A 297 19.36 22.04 -11.32
C ALA A 297 18.07 21.86 -10.49
N ASP A 298 16.97 21.45 -11.12
CA ASP A 298 15.65 21.37 -10.49
C ASP A 298 15.50 20.11 -9.62
N VAL A 299 16.37 19.12 -9.82
CA VAL A 299 16.32 17.82 -9.12
C VAL A 299 17.64 17.48 -8.43
N LEU A 300 18.59 18.42 -8.35
CA LEU A 300 19.88 18.21 -7.69
C LEU A 300 19.68 17.81 -6.22
N ASP A 301 18.84 18.52 -5.49
CA ASP A 301 18.62 18.30 -4.07
C ASP A 301 17.38 17.42 -3.85
N SER A 302 17.56 16.23 -3.28
CA SER A 302 16.44 15.32 -3.02
C SER A 302 15.51 15.83 -1.92
N THR A 303 16.02 16.52 -0.89
CA THR A 303 15.17 17.05 0.20
C THR A 303 14.38 18.26 -0.28
N GLY A 304 15.00 19.12 -1.09
CA GLY A 304 14.35 20.26 -1.75
C GLY A 304 13.22 19.88 -2.71
N ILE A 305 13.13 18.62 -3.14
CA ILE A 305 12.01 18.07 -3.93
C ILE A 305 11.15 17.06 -3.14
N ALA A 306 11.24 17.08 -1.81
CA ALA A 306 10.43 16.26 -0.90
C ALA A 306 10.61 14.74 -1.06
N VAL A 307 11.84 14.29 -1.38
CA VAL A 307 12.24 12.88 -1.43
C VAL A 307 13.25 12.58 -0.32
N LEU A 308 12.85 11.71 0.61
CA LEU A 308 13.66 11.25 1.72
C LEU A 308 13.97 9.76 1.62
N TYR A 309 15.05 9.35 2.29
CA TYR A 309 15.45 7.95 2.43
C TYR A 309 15.47 7.57 3.91
N ASP A 310 14.80 6.46 4.27
CA ASP A 310 14.71 5.99 5.67
C ASP A 310 16.08 5.92 6.38
N SER A 311 17.13 5.47 5.69
CA SER A 311 18.47 5.30 6.24
C SER A 311 19.22 6.60 6.54
N PHE A 312 18.67 7.74 6.15
CA PHE A 312 19.22 9.06 6.46
C PHE A 312 18.54 9.67 7.67
N LEU A 313 17.35 9.15 8.00
CA LEU A 313 16.55 9.68 9.08
C LEU A 313 17.13 9.20 10.41
N PRO A 314 17.48 10.13 11.31
CA PRO A 314 17.95 9.78 12.65
C PRO A 314 16.84 9.06 13.43
N ILE A 315 17.23 8.20 14.36
CA ILE A 315 16.29 7.42 15.17
C ILE A 315 16.13 8.08 16.54
N VAL A 316 14.88 8.25 16.97
CA VAL A 316 14.52 8.66 18.33
C VAL A 316 13.69 7.55 18.97
N SER A 317 14.17 7.05 20.11
CA SER A 317 13.47 6.05 20.94
C SER A 317 12.71 6.74 22.07
N ALA A 318 11.82 6.00 22.74
CA ALA A 318 11.07 6.45 23.90
C ALA A 318 11.97 7.14 24.95
N GLY A 319 11.62 8.38 25.34
CA GLY A 319 12.40 9.19 26.28
C GLY A 319 13.59 9.94 25.66
N GLY A 320 13.81 9.80 24.34
CA GLY A 320 14.84 10.50 23.59
C GLY A 320 14.40 11.86 23.04
N SER A 321 15.38 12.70 22.69
CA SER A 321 15.15 13.93 21.94
C SER A 321 16.27 14.17 20.92
N LEU A 322 15.95 14.91 19.87
CA LEU A 322 16.85 15.22 18.77
C LEU A 322 16.55 16.62 18.24
N SER A 323 17.60 17.42 18.05
CA SER A 323 17.48 18.68 17.31
C SER A 323 17.49 18.43 15.80
N VAL A 324 16.42 18.85 15.13
CA VAL A 324 16.22 18.79 13.68
C VAL A 324 16.13 20.22 13.17
N THR A 325 17.01 20.57 12.23
CA THR A 325 16.90 21.86 11.53
C THR A 325 16.07 21.64 10.28
N VAL A 326 15.02 22.45 10.08
CA VAL A 326 14.18 22.42 8.88
C VAL A 326 14.54 23.67 8.09
N GLY A 327 14.84 23.51 6.80
CA GLY A 327 15.25 24.60 5.92
C GLY A 327 14.12 25.56 5.59
N THR A 328 14.14 26.08 4.36
CA THR A 328 13.18 27.09 3.89
C THR A 328 11.80 26.50 3.61
N VAL A 329 10.89 27.31 3.04
CA VAL A 329 9.56 26.87 2.59
C VAL A 329 9.70 25.59 1.78
N ASP A 330 8.92 24.58 2.16
CA ASP A 330 8.82 23.25 1.54
C ASP A 330 10.04 22.34 1.68
N ASP A 331 11.08 22.73 2.45
CA ASP A 331 12.09 21.78 2.90
C ASP A 331 11.48 20.82 3.93
N GLU A 332 11.55 19.53 3.64
CA GLU A 332 10.99 18.46 4.47
C GLU A 332 12.13 17.65 5.09
N ASN A 333 12.18 17.60 6.41
CA ASN A 333 13.09 16.73 7.16
C ASN A 333 12.30 15.71 7.97
N GLY A 334 12.90 14.55 8.23
CA GLY A 334 12.24 13.46 8.95
C GLY A 334 13.10 12.80 10.01
N VAL A 335 12.43 12.09 10.91
CA VAL A 335 13.01 11.31 12.01
C VAL A 335 12.27 9.98 12.07
N ARG A 336 13.01 8.90 12.34
CA ARG A 336 12.44 7.58 12.64
C ARG A 336 12.14 7.49 14.11
N VAL A 337 10.93 7.05 14.43
CA VAL A 337 10.48 6.82 15.81
C VAL A 337 10.29 5.32 15.99
N LEU A 338 11.02 4.75 16.96
CA LEU A 338 10.89 3.33 17.28
C LEU A 338 10.01 3.16 18.52
N ILE A 339 8.89 2.49 18.32
CA ILE A 339 7.93 2.14 19.38
C ILE A 339 8.15 0.68 19.76
N ALA A 340 8.62 0.45 20.98
CA ALA A 340 8.98 -0.89 21.47
C ALA A 340 7.79 -1.66 22.06
N SER A 341 6.77 -0.95 22.54
CA SER A 341 5.57 -1.50 23.18
C SER A 341 4.36 -0.65 22.83
N SER A 342 3.17 -1.23 22.74
CA SER A 342 1.95 -0.44 22.59
C SER A 342 1.84 0.54 23.75
N GLY A 343 1.52 1.80 23.46
CA GLY A 343 1.42 2.81 24.50
C GLY A 343 1.04 4.18 23.95
N ARG A 344 0.83 5.12 24.87
CA ARG A 344 0.55 6.51 24.55
C ARG A 344 1.86 7.30 24.50
N TYR A 345 2.16 7.85 23.35
CA TYR A 345 3.39 8.60 23.09
C TYR A 345 3.06 10.05 22.81
N ARG A 346 3.88 10.94 23.36
CA ARG A 346 3.81 12.38 23.10
C ARG A 346 5.00 12.79 22.24
N ILE A 347 4.72 13.28 21.05
CA ILE A 347 5.69 13.77 20.07
C ILE A 347 5.64 15.30 20.12
N VAL A 348 6.76 15.91 20.54
CA VAL A 348 6.84 17.36 20.75
C VAL A 348 7.89 17.96 19.83
N ALA A 349 7.53 18.92 18.99
CA ALA A 349 8.45 19.76 18.23
C ALA A 349 8.48 21.18 18.82
N GLN A 350 9.57 21.57 19.48
CA GLN A 350 9.74 22.88 20.13
C GLN A 350 10.77 23.74 19.39
N GLY A 351 10.53 25.05 19.26
CA GLY A 351 11.49 25.99 18.67
C GLY A 351 10.84 27.24 18.06
N SER A 352 11.56 27.95 17.18
CA SER A 352 11.06 29.11 16.44
C SER A 352 10.63 28.75 15.01
N GLY A 353 9.71 29.51 14.41
CA GLY A 353 9.29 29.33 13.02
C GLY A 353 7.86 28.82 12.81
N ASP A 354 7.53 28.51 11.56
CA ASP A 354 6.28 27.88 11.16
C ASP A 354 6.61 26.56 10.44
N VAL A 355 6.11 25.44 10.98
CA VAL A 355 6.36 24.09 10.47
C VAL A 355 5.11 23.24 10.55
N GLU A 356 4.98 22.30 9.62
CA GLU A 356 3.91 21.29 9.60
C GLU A 356 4.49 19.94 10.02
N LEU A 357 3.81 19.23 10.93
CA LEU A 357 4.24 17.92 11.42
C LEU A 357 3.37 16.82 10.80
N GLY A 358 4.02 15.81 10.21
CA GLY A 358 3.38 14.57 9.76
C GLY A 358 3.87 13.37 10.54
N LEU A 359 2.97 12.47 10.94
CA LEU A 359 3.30 11.17 11.53
C LEU A 359 2.80 10.08 10.60
N TYR A 360 3.66 9.10 10.33
CA TYR A 360 3.37 8.02 9.40
C TYR A 360 3.62 6.67 10.05
N GLY A 361 2.59 5.83 10.01
CA GLY A 361 2.58 4.50 10.60
C GLY A 361 3.35 3.47 9.80
N PRO A 362 3.54 2.26 10.38
CA PRO A 362 4.13 1.12 9.69
C PRO A 362 3.24 0.54 8.59
N ASP A 363 1.91 0.67 8.68
CA ASP A 363 0.96 0.01 7.75
C ASP A 363 0.07 0.97 6.94
N ASP A 364 -0.15 2.21 7.38
CA ASP A 364 -0.97 3.19 6.65
C ASP A 364 -0.53 4.64 6.96
N TRP A 365 -0.56 5.47 5.92
CA TRP A 365 -0.21 6.88 5.95
C TRP A 365 -1.41 7.74 6.35
N ASP A 366 -2.07 7.41 7.47
CA ASP A 366 -3.07 8.31 8.04
C ASP A 366 -2.36 9.57 8.52
N GLU A 367 -2.37 10.58 7.66
CA GLU A 367 -1.75 11.87 7.87
C GLU A 367 -2.49 12.59 9.00
N VAL A 368 -1.98 12.50 10.22
CA VAL A 368 -2.35 13.45 11.27
C VAL A 368 -1.64 14.77 10.95
N THR A 369 -2.20 15.55 10.01
CA THR A 369 -1.72 16.91 9.74
C THR A 369 -2.15 17.81 10.87
N LEU A 370 -1.24 18.18 11.77
CA LEU A 370 -1.49 19.23 12.75
C LEU A 370 -0.80 20.51 12.30
N ARG A 371 -1.63 21.49 11.92
CA ARG A 371 -1.21 22.85 11.58
C ARG A 371 -1.27 23.70 12.83
N ASN A 372 -0.20 24.41 13.17
CA ASN A 372 -0.37 25.66 13.89
C ASN A 372 0.77 26.64 13.71
N GLY A 373 0.40 27.91 13.55
CA GLY A 373 1.32 29.04 13.51
C GLY A 373 1.91 29.34 14.89
N THR A 374 3.23 29.56 14.91
CA THR A 374 4.05 30.09 16.02
C THR A 374 3.87 29.40 17.39
N GLY A 375 4.60 28.31 17.64
CA GLY A 375 4.64 27.68 18.97
C GLY A 375 5.36 26.33 19.07
N ILE A 376 5.05 25.61 20.15
CA ILE A 376 5.32 24.19 20.40
C ILE A 376 4.26 23.37 19.67
N LEU A 377 4.68 22.41 18.85
CA LEU A 377 3.79 21.43 18.25
C LEU A 377 3.84 20.17 19.11
N ASP A 378 2.69 19.69 19.55
CA ASP A 378 2.58 18.70 20.61
C ASP A 378 1.44 17.73 20.31
N ILE A 379 1.81 16.49 20.03
CA ILE A 379 0.87 15.46 19.59
C ILE A 379 0.94 14.34 20.59
N THR A 380 -0.20 13.94 21.12
CA THR A 380 -0.32 12.70 21.89
C THR A 380 -1.06 11.69 21.04
N VAL A 381 -0.47 10.51 20.86
CA VAL A 381 -0.97 9.47 19.96
C VAL A 381 -0.73 8.10 20.57
N ASP A 382 -1.69 7.20 20.40
CA ASP A 382 -1.56 5.80 20.78
C ASP A 382 -0.90 5.04 19.63
N LEU A 383 0.26 4.43 19.90
CA LEU A 383 1.07 3.74 18.89
C LEU A 383 1.25 2.28 19.28
N SER A 384 1.22 1.39 18.30
CA SER A 384 1.59 -0.02 18.44
C SER A 384 3.11 -0.20 18.24
N PRO A 385 3.68 -1.36 18.62
CA PRO A 385 5.09 -1.63 18.36
C PRO A 385 5.37 -1.57 16.86
N GLY A 386 6.38 -0.79 16.49
CA GLY A 386 6.67 -0.55 15.09
C GLY A 386 7.62 0.60 14.88
N GLU A 387 8.00 0.77 13.62
CA GLU A 387 8.80 1.89 13.16
C GLU A 387 7.88 2.91 12.50
N TYR A 388 7.93 4.14 13.01
CA TYR A 388 7.14 5.27 12.55
C TYR A 388 8.06 6.33 11.96
N PHE A 389 7.52 7.16 11.09
CA PHE A 389 8.23 8.32 10.54
C PHE A 389 7.54 9.59 10.98
N VAL A 390 8.30 10.51 11.57
CA VAL A 390 7.84 11.86 11.91
C VAL A 390 8.54 12.82 10.98
N THR A 391 7.80 13.72 10.34
CA THR A 391 8.38 14.74 9.47
C THR A 391 7.98 16.14 9.88
N LEU A 392 8.85 17.07 9.55
CA LEU A 392 8.68 18.50 9.76
C LEU A 392 8.91 19.20 8.42
N ARG A 393 7.89 19.88 7.92
CA ARG A 393 7.96 20.69 6.70
C ARG A 393 8.07 22.16 7.04
N GLY A 394 9.08 22.84 6.49
CA GLY A 394 9.25 24.29 6.65
C GLY A 394 8.17 25.06 5.91
N ARG A 395 7.60 26.09 6.54
CA ARG A 395 6.65 27.02 5.90
C ARG A 395 7.16 28.46 5.84
N SER A 396 8.38 28.70 6.33
CA SER A 396 9.01 30.02 6.37
C SER A 396 10.20 30.15 5.40
N ALA A 397 10.41 31.35 4.85
CA ALA A 397 11.51 31.64 3.92
C ALA A 397 12.90 31.63 4.58
N THR A 398 12.98 31.63 5.91
CA THR A 398 14.23 31.52 6.67
C THR A 398 14.35 30.14 7.33
N PRO A 399 15.52 29.49 7.29
CA PRO A 399 15.76 28.23 7.99
C PRO A 399 15.44 28.34 9.48
N THR A 400 14.83 27.31 10.05
CA THR A 400 14.45 27.28 11.47
C THR A 400 14.87 25.99 12.15
N SER A 401 15.32 26.10 13.40
CA SER A 401 15.75 24.94 14.18
C SER A 401 14.65 24.51 15.14
N ARG A 402 14.39 23.21 15.20
CA ARG A 402 13.44 22.58 16.12
C ARG A 402 14.12 21.49 16.93
N THR A 403 13.68 21.30 18.16
CA THR A 403 13.98 20.09 18.92
C THR A 403 12.75 19.20 18.90
N LEU A 404 12.88 18.02 18.29
CA LEU A 404 11.90 16.96 18.31
C LEU A 404 12.17 16.03 19.50
N SER A 405 11.20 15.86 20.37
CA SER A 405 11.27 14.97 21.53
C SER A 405 10.20 13.89 21.43
N LEU A 406 10.57 12.65 21.70
CA LEU A 406 9.63 11.55 21.88
C LEU A 406 9.55 11.21 23.36
N ILE A 407 8.42 11.51 23.96
CA ILE A 407 8.17 11.28 25.37
C ILE A 407 7.18 10.14 25.47
N GLU A 408 7.62 9.00 26.00
CA GLU A 408 6.70 7.97 26.47
C GLU A 408 5.99 8.54 27.70
N VAL A 409 4.67 8.71 27.59
CA VAL A 409 3.90 9.30 28.67
C VAL A 409 3.56 8.19 29.65
N SER A 410 4.47 7.96 30.60
CA SER A 410 4.08 7.25 31.82
C SER A 410 3.07 8.13 32.56
N THR A 411 1.83 7.66 32.67
CA THR A 411 0.65 8.32 33.26
C THR A 411 0.05 9.48 32.47
N ILE A 412 -0.88 9.15 31.58
CA ILE A 412 -2.17 9.85 31.64
C ILE A 412 -3.00 9.09 32.67
N VAL A 413 -3.48 9.82 33.69
CA VAL A 413 -4.60 9.36 34.50
C VAL A 413 -5.71 9.06 33.49
N VAL A 414 -5.97 7.78 33.27
CA VAL A 414 -7.23 7.31 32.73
C VAL A 414 -8.30 7.74 33.73
N LEU A 415 -8.78 8.97 33.60
CA LEU A 415 -10.21 9.21 33.69
C LEU A 415 -10.64 8.94 32.25
N THR A 416 -10.97 7.73 31.87
CA THR A 416 -12.16 7.06 32.36
C THR A 416 -11.88 5.57 32.57
N THR A 417 -12.20 5.06 33.76
CA THR A 417 -12.60 3.65 33.83
C THR A 417 -13.59 3.43 32.68
N PRO A 418 -13.40 2.44 31.80
CA PRO A 418 -14.31 2.21 30.67
C PRO A 418 -15.73 2.28 31.19
N VAL A 419 -16.53 3.18 30.63
CA VAL A 419 -17.87 3.41 31.16
C VAL A 419 -18.66 2.14 30.85
N SER A 420 -19.11 1.47 31.90
CA SER A 420 -19.87 0.24 31.74
C SER A 420 -21.26 0.59 31.24
N VAL A 421 -21.58 0.14 30.02
CA VAL A 421 -22.94 0.20 29.48
C VAL A 421 -23.58 -1.13 29.82
N THR A 422 -24.69 -1.07 30.55
CA THR A 422 -25.47 -2.28 30.84
C THR A 422 -26.35 -2.57 29.64
N VAL A 423 -26.30 -3.79 29.11
CA VAL A 423 -27.24 -4.26 28.08
C VAL A 423 -28.66 -4.08 28.61
N ASP A 424 -29.51 -3.41 27.85
CA ASP A 424 -30.88 -3.02 28.23
C ASP A 424 -30.96 -2.08 29.45
N GLY A 425 -29.85 -1.40 29.78
CA GLY A 425 -29.71 -0.54 30.96
C GLY A 425 -30.11 0.93 30.79
N GLY A 426 -30.58 1.32 29.59
CA GLY A 426 -30.85 2.71 29.23
C GLY A 426 -29.63 3.46 28.67
N ARG A 427 -29.86 4.70 28.22
CA ARG A 427 -28.83 5.54 27.61
C ARG A 427 -27.83 6.08 28.62
N VAL A 428 -26.57 6.12 28.24
CA VAL A 428 -25.46 6.69 28.99
C VAL A 428 -25.02 7.97 28.30
N SER A 429 -25.18 9.12 28.96
CA SER A 429 -24.73 10.40 28.42
C SER A 429 -23.21 10.56 28.52
N ALA A 430 -22.62 11.18 27.51
CA ALA A 430 -21.19 11.35 27.33
C ALA A 430 -20.84 12.63 26.56
N GLN A 431 -19.55 12.91 26.44
CA GLN A 431 -19.04 14.07 25.72
C GLN A 431 -17.64 13.78 25.18
N ILE A 432 -17.46 14.01 23.88
CA ILE A 432 -16.14 14.23 23.28
C ILE A 432 -15.67 15.60 23.76
N GLY A 433 -14.90 15.63 24.83
CA GLY A 433 -14.43 16.81 25.55
C GLY A 433 -13.19 17.46 24.92
N ALA A 434 -12.43 16.74 24.10
CA ALA A 434 -11.29 17.26 23.35
C ALA A 434 -11.30 16.81 21.87
N PRO A 435 -10.83 17.65 20.93
CA PRO A 435 -10.69 17.24 19.54
C PRO A 435 -9.84 15.97 19.38
N GLY A 436 -10.40 14.98 18.70
CA GLY A 436 -9.75 13.71 18.44
C GLY A 436 -9.76 12.72 19.61
N GLU A 437 -10.43 13.05 20.72
CA GLU A 437 -10.72 12.11 21.80
C GLU A 437 -11.64 10.98 21.32
N THR A 438 -11.38 9.79 21.84
CA THR A 438 -12.20 8.60 21.64
C THR A 438 -12.65 8.10 23.00
N ASP A 439 -13.97 8.01 23.19
CA ASP A 439 -14.58 7.44 24.38
C ASP A 439 -14.66 5.91 24.24
N GLU A 440 -14.38 5.19 25.34
CA GLU A 440 -14.44 3.73 25.38
C GLU A 440 -15.51 3.22 26.37
N TYR A 441 -16.38 2.35 25.87
CA TYR A 441 -17.45 1.71 26.62
C TYR A 441 -17.26 0.20 26.66
N ARG A 442 -17.76 -0.43 27.73
CA ARG A 442 -17.76 -1.89 27.88
C ARG A 442 -19.14 -2.41 28.21
N PHE A 443 -19.47 -3.55 27.63
CA PHE A 443 -20.64 -4.33 27.99
C PHE A 443 -20.34 -5.83 27.85
N THR A 444 -21.08 -6.64 28.60
CA THR A 444 -20.96 -8.10 28.54
C THR A 444 -22.20 -8.67 27.88
N VAL A 445 -21.98 -9.49 26.85
CA VAL A 445 -23.02 -10.30 26.22
C VAL A 445 -23.11 -11.61 26.98
N ALA A 446 -24.24 -11.86 27.64
CA ALA A 446 -24.46 -13.08 28.41
C ALA A 446 -24.95 -14.26 27.55
N THR A 447 -25.69 -13.96 26.49
CA THR A 447 -26.30 -14.96 25.59
C THR A 447 -26.08 -14.55 24.14
N SER A 448 -25.78 -15.51 23.27
CA SER A 448 -25.74 -15.25 21.82
C SER A 448 -27.07 -14.66 21.36
N GLY A 449 -27.02 -13.68 20.47
CA GLY A 449 -28.22 -13.06 19.93
C GLY A 449 -27.91 -11.77 19.18
N GLN A 450 -28.98 -11.11 18.72
CA GLN A 450 -28.85 -9.85 18.02
C GLN A 450 -28.81 -8.69 19.02
N TYR A 451 -27.85 -7.80 18.82
CA TYR A 451 -27.66 -6.62 19.63
C TYR A 451 -27.62 -5.39 18.74
N THR A 452 -28.19 -4.31 19.24
CA THR A 452 -28.07 -2.98 18.65
C THR A 452 -27.28 -2.10 19.60
N ILE A 453 -26.18 -1.55 19.10
CA ILE A 453 -25.41 -0.49 19.76
C ILE A 453 -25.71 0.79 19.00
N GLU A 454 -26.17 1.82 19.68
CA GLU A 454 -26.63 3.05 19.03
C GLU A 454 -26.18 4.29 19.80
N THR A 455 -25.77 5.31 19.06
CA THR A 455 -25.48 6.64 19.58
C THR A 455 -26.66 7.59 19.34
N HIS A 456 -26.79 8.64 20.16
CA HIS A 456 -27.89 9.60 20.08
C HIS A 456 -27.37 11.02 20.35
N GLY A 457 -27.98 12.01 19.70
CA GLY A 457 -27.70 13.42 19.92
C GLY A 457 -27.44 14.18 18.62
N GLU A 458 -27.00 15.43 18.77
CA GLU A 458 -26.67 16.32 17.64
C GLU A 458 -25.20 16.19 17.18
N THR A 459 -24.36 15.49 17.96
CA THR A 459 -22.93 15.33 17.65
C THR A 459 -22.75 14.19 16.67
N ASP A 460 -22.18 14.51 15.52
CA ASP A 460 -21.85 13.54 14.46
C ASP A 460 -20.68 12.66 14.90
N VAL A 461 -20.95 11.38 15.19
CA VAL A 461 -20.00 10.43 15.78
C VAL A 461 -19.86 9.17 14.94
N VAL A 462 -18.65 8.63 14.92
CA VAL A 462 -18.31 7.32 14.33
C VAL A 462 -18.03 6.31 15.44
N MET A 463 -18.44 5.07 15.22
CA MET A 463 -18.42 4.00 16.22
C MET A 463 -17.79 2.71 15.70
N TRP A 464 -17.00 2.06 16.56
CA TRP A 464 -16.41 0.73 16.32
C TRP A 464 -16.73 -0.23 17.46
N LEU A 465 -17.05 -1.47 17.12
CA LEU A 465 -17.29 -2.56 18.07
C LEU A 465 -16.17 -3.60 17.98
N PHE A 466 -15.63 -4.00 19.13
CA PHE A 466 -14.58 -5.01 19.26
C PHE A 466 -14.97 -6.13 20.23
N GLY A 467 -14.59 -7.37 19.93
CA GLY A 467 -14.79 -8.53 20.80
C GLY A 467 -15.08 -9.83 20.04
N PRO A 468 -15.61 -10.86 20.72
CA PRO A 468 -15.67 -10.98 22.18
C PRO A 468 -14.26 -11.19 22.78
N ASN A 469 -14.05 -10.70 24.01
CA ASN A 469 -12.85 -10.91 24.84
C ASN A 469 -11.51 -10.47 24.23
N ASN A 470 -11.53 -9.78 23.08
CA ASN A 470 -10.38 -9.21 22.42
C ASN A 470 -10.70 -7.78 21.97
N GLN A 471 -10.08 -6.81 22.62
CA GLN A 471 -10.34 -5.37 22.43
C GLN A 471 -9.78 -4.83 21.11
N ASN A 472 -9.10 -5.69 20.33
CA ASN A 472 -8.53 -5.36 19.02
C ASN A 472 -9.16 -6.18 17.88
N ALA A 473 -10.08 -7.11 18.17
CA ALA A 473 -10.79 -7.88 17.14
C ALA A 473 -12.02 -7.08 16.71
N LEU A 474 -11.92 -6.38 15.58
CA LEU A 474 -13.02 -5.60 15.02
C LEU A 474 -14.18 -6.54 14.65
N VAL A 475 -15.38 -6.19 15.12
CA VAL A 475 -16.63 -6.92 14.84
C VAL A 475 -17.44 -6.16 13.79
N ALA A 476 -17.61 -4.85 13.98
CA ALA A 476 -18.37 -3.98 13.11
C ALA A 476 -18.00 -2.52 13.34
N GLU A 477 -18.29 -1.66 12.37
CA GLU A 477 -18.15 -0.21 12.44
C GLU A 477 -19.33 0.45 11.74
N ASP A 478 -19.71 1.65 12.17
CA ASP A 478 -20.77 2.45 11.56
C ASP A 478 -20.61 3.94 11.92
N ASP A 479 -21.08 4.84 11.06
CA ASP A 479 -21.03 6.29 11.25
C ASP A 479 -22.38 7.02 11.07
N ASP A 480 -23.33 6.53 10.26
CA ASP A 480 -24.58 7.27 10.00
C ASP A 480 -25.86 6.43 9.83
N SER A 481 -25.84 5.13 10.16
CA SER A 481 -26.99 4.24 9.97
C SER A 481 -28.12 4.44 11.00
N GLY A 482 -27.93 5.28 12.02
CA GLY A 482 -28.92 5.64 13.05
C GLY A 482 -29.72 6.91 12.72
N GLU A 483 -30.54 7.37 13.67
CA GLU A 483 -31.31 8.61 13.50
C GLU A 483 -30.39 9.85 13.45
N ASP A 484 -30.71 10.83 12.60
CA ASP A 484 -30.07 12.15 12.54
C ASP A 484 -28.52 12.14 12.46
N ARG A 485 -27.93 11.18 11.74
CA ARG A 485 -26.47 10.98 11.53
C ARG A 485 -25.72 10.38 12.73
N ASN A 486 -26.42 9.68 13.61
CA ASN A 486 -25.77 8.90 14.65
C ASN A 486 -25.37 7.52 14.13
N ALA A 487 -24.33 6.94 14.71
CA ALA A 487 -23.92 5.58 14.41
C ALA A 487 -24.84 4.53 15.08
N GLN A 488 -25.21 3.50 14.32
CA GLN A 488 -25.98 2.34 14.76
C GLN A 488 -25.35 1.04 14.22
N ILE A 489 -24.87 0.19 15.12
CA ILE A 489 -24.38 -1.16 14.79
C ILE A 489 -25.44 -2.18 15.22
N ALA A 490 -26.04 -2.88 14.26
CA ALA A 490 -26.91 -4.03 14.50
C ALA A 490 -26.21 -5.33 14.08
N VAL A 491 -25.83 -6.19 15.05
CA VAL A 491 -24.95 -7.34 14.79
C VAL A 491 -25.25 -8.53 15.70
N GLN A 492 -24.91 -9.73 15.23
CA GLN A 492 -24.96 -10.97 16.04
C GLN A 492 -23.73 -11.07 16.93
N LEU A 493 -23.94 -11.13 18.24
CA LEU A 493 -22.88 -11.27 19.23
C LEU A 493 -22.97 -12.62 19.92
N THR A 494 -21.81 -13.16 20.31
CA THR A 494 -21.70 -14.40 21.12
C THR A 494 -21.29 -14.05 22.55
N PRO A 495 -21.49 -14.93 23.55
CA PRO A 495 -21.15 -14.61 24.93
C PRO A 495 -19.70 -14.16 25.12
N GLY A 496 -19.52 -13.04 25.80
CA GLY A 496 -18.21 -12.46 26.07
C GLY A 496 -18.25 -10.96 26.32
N ASP A 497 -17.08 -10.41 26.61
CA ASP A 497 -16.92 -8.97 26.85
C ASP A 497 -16.62 -8.23 25.55
N TYR A 498 -17.32 -7.12 25.33
CA TYR A 498 -17.19 -6.27 24.15
C TYR A 498 -16.74 -4.86 24.54
N VAL A 499 -16.07 -4.21 23.60
CA VAL A 499 -15.61 -2.83 23.71
C VAL A 499 -16.21 -2.02 22.56
N VAL A 500 -16.82 -0.88 22.88
CA VAL A 500 -17.27 0.11 21.89
C VAL A 500 -16.36 1.32 21.98
N ARG A 501 -15.88 1.81 20.84
CA ARG A 501 -15.15 3.06 20.75
C ARG A 501 -15.95 4.06 19.93
N VAL A 502 -16.12 5.26 20.47
CA VAL A 502 -16.88 6.33 19.83
C VAL A 502 -16.01 7.57 19.72
N ARG A 503 -16.01 8.20 18.55
CA ARG A 503 -15.26 9.43 18.28
C ARG A 503 -16.13 10.38 17.48
N HIS A 504 -15.89 11.68 17.58
CA HIS A 504 -16.48 12.63 16.64
C HIS A 504 -16.03 12.35 15.19
N TYR A 505 -16.98 12.33 14.25
CA TYR A 505 -16.71 12.19 12.82
C TYR A 505 -15.69 13.22 12.30
N PHE A 506 -15.79 14.48 12.74
CA PHE A 506 -14.81 15.52 12.47
C PHE A 506 -13.74 15.56 13.58
N PRO A 507 -12.47 15.20 13.30
CA PRO A 507 -11.40 15.10 14.31
C PRO A 507 -11.09 16.38 15.09
N SER A 508 -11.52 17.53 14.58
CA SER A 508 -11.29 18.85 15.16
C SER A 508 -12.43 19.33 16.06
N GLN A 509 -13.54 18.60 16.11
CA GLN A 509 -14.75 19.01 16.81
C GLN A 509 -14.95 18.21 18.11
N THR A 510 -15.82 18.74 18.95
CA THR A 510 -16.18 18.25 20.28
C THR A 510 -17.69 18.37 20.43
N GLY A 511 -18.32 17.51 21.22
CA GLY A 511 -19.77 17.53 21.37
C GLY A 511 -20.28 16.49 22.36
N THR A 512 -21.51 16.69 22.83
CA THR A 512 -22.20 15.76 23.74
C THR A 512 -23.02 14.75 22.95
N TYR A 513 -23.08 13.53 23.43
CA TYR A 513 -23.89 12.46 22.84
C TYR A 513 -24.33 11.47 23.92
N GLU A 514 -25.18 10.51 23.57
CA GLU A 514 -25.55 9.39 24.43
C GLU A 514 -25.31 8.08 23.70
N ILE A 515 -25.08 6.98 24.44
CA ILE A 515 -24.95 5.63 23.88
C ILE A 515 -25.82 4.64 24.65
N ASP A 516 -26.43 3.69 23.96
CA ASP A 516 -27.05 2.52 24.57
C ASP A 516 -26.75 1.22 23.84
N VAL A 517 -26.88 0.10 24.56
CA VAL A 517 -26.78 -1.25 24.02
C VAL A 517 -28.07 -1.98 24.36
N ARG A 518 -28.78 -2.46 23.34
CA ARG A 518 -30.02 -3.22 23.48
C ARG A 518 -29.81 -4.65 23.04
N SER A 519 -30.24 -5.60 23.86
CA SER A 519 -30.52 -6.95 23.38
C SER A 519 -31.87 -6.90 22.70
N THR A 520 -31.91 -7.07 21.38
CA THR A 520 -33.18 -7.14 20.65
C THR A 520 -33.82 -8.53 20.75
N GLY A 521 -33.37 -9.36 21.70
CA GLY A 521 -33.87 -10.69 21.99
C GLY A 521 -33.08 -11.81 21.30
N ALA A 522 -33.05 -12.97 21.95
CA ALA A 522 -32.55 -14.21 21.38
C ALA A 522 -33.40 -14.61 20.16
N LEU A 523 -32.72 -14.75 19.02
CA LEU A 523 -33.15 -15.28 17.71
C LEU A 523 -34.60 -15.00 17.28
N SER A 524 -34.74 -14.24 16.20
CA SER A 524 -35.73 -14.59 15.18
C SER A 524 -35.04 -14.99 13.87
N SER A 525 -35.18 -16.27 13.56
CA SER A 525 -35.22 -16.91 12.23
C SER A 525 -33.96 -17.52 11.58
N ASN A 526 -32.73 -17.01 11.77
CA ASN A 526 -31.63 -17.50 10.91
C ASN A 526 -30.87 -18.76 11.38
N ASP A 527 -31.07 -19.28 12.60
CA ASP A 527 -30.41 -20.52 13.03
C ASP A 527 -31.39 -21.71 13.03
N LEU A 528 -31.07 -22.72 12.23
CA LEU A 528 -31.82 -23.96 12.13
C LEU A 528 -31.40 -24.93 13.23
N GLN A 529 -32.39 -25.57 13.86
CA GLN A 529 -32.16 -26.68 14.78
C GLN A 529 -32.39 -28.02 14.08
N VAL A 530 -31.40 -28.91 14.18
CA VAL A 530 -31.56 -30.32 13.76
C VAL A 530 -32.72 -30.95 14.53
N ASP A 531 -33.67 -31.53 13.79
CA ASP A 531 -34.92 -32.09 14.29
C ASP A 531 -35.84 -31.07 14.99
N GLY A 532 -35.57 -29.78 14.77
CA GLY A 532 -36.42 -28.68 15.21
C GLY A 532 -37.64 -28.48 14.30
N PRO A 533 -38.63 -27.66 14.72
CA PRO A 533 -39.74 -27.28 13.87
C PRO A 533 -39.26 -26.48 12.64
N PRO A 534 -40.03 -26.44 11.53
CA PRO A 534 -39.73 -25.54 10.42
C PRO A 534 -39.63 -24.09 10.90
N VAL A 535 -38.56 -23.41 10.49
CA VAL A 535 -38.30 -22.01 10.81
C VAL A 535 -38.86 -21.16 9.67
N ALA A 536 -39.82 -20.29 10.00
CA ALA A 536 -40.41 -19.38 9.03
C ALA A 536 -39.43 -18.25 8.68
N GLN A 537 -39.42 -17.88 7.40
CA GLN A 537 -38.54 -16.90 6.78
C GLN A 537 -39.27 -16.09 5.71
N GLN A 538 -38.69 -14.96 5.29
CA GLN A 538 -39.31 -14.10 4.29
C GLN A 538 -38.25 -13.44 3.40
N ILE A 539 -38.35 -13.69 2.10
CA ILE A 539 -37.65 -12.90 1.07
C ILE A 539 -38.44 -11.60 0.90
N SER A 540 -37.95 -10.53 1.50
CA SER A 540 -38.59 -9.23 1.60
C SER A 540 -38.29 -8.32 0.40
N THR A 541 -37.17 -8.57 -0.29
CA THR A 541 -36.74 -7.82 -1.48
C THR A 541 -36.46 -8.76 -2.66
N ALA A 542 -36.83 -8.34 -3.86
CA ALA A 542 -36.59 -9.12 -5.08
C ALA A 542 -35.08 -9.34 -5.31
N GLY A 543 -34.66 -10.61 -5.41
CA GLY A 543 -33.26 -10.99 -5.57
C GLY A 543 -32.46 -11.07 -4.26
N GLU A 544 -33.11 -10.87 -3.11
CA GLU A 544 -32.53 -11.15 -1.78
C GLU A 544 -32.17 -12.63 -1.65
N ILE A 545 -31.15 -12.87 -0.84
CA ILE A 545 -30.64 -14.19 -0.51
C ILE A 545 -30.60 -14.28 1.02
N ASP A 546 -31.28 -15.28 1.55
CA ASP A 546 -31.27 -15.56 2.98
C ASP A 546 -30.16 -16.55 3.29
N VAL A 547 -29.36 -16.25 4.30
CA VAL A 547 -28.30 -17.13 4.79
C VAL A 547 -28.62 -17.52 6.23
N LEU A 548 -29.02 -18.77 6.41
CA LEU A 548 -29.24 -19.39 7.70
C LEU A 548 -28.00 -20.17 8.14
N THR A 549 -27.89 -20.50 9.43
CA THR A 549 -26.83 -21.39 9.94
C THR A 549 -27.42 -22.63 10.61
N VAL A 550 -26.68 -23.74 10.60
CA VAL A 550 -26.99 -24.94 11.38
C VAL A 550 -25.70 -25.52 11.96
N GLN A 551 -25.77 -25.98 13.21
CA GLN A 551 -24.72 -26.80 13.80
C GLN A 551 -25.05 -28.29 13.68
N ILE A 552 -24.19 -29.03 12.99
CA ILE A 552 -24.22 -30.49 12.94
C ILE A 552 -23.34 -31.04 14.05
N ALA A 553 -23.94 -31.56 15.12
CA ALA A 553 -23.22 -32.05 16.29
C ALA A 553 -22.54 -33.41 16.07
N GLN A 554 -23.04 -34.22 15.14
CA GLN A 554 -22.54 -35.56 14.86
C GLN A 554 -22.54 -35.83 13.36
N SER A 555 -21.49 -36.47 12.85
CA SER A 555 -21.47 -36.90 11.45
C SER A 555 -22.64 -37.85 11.16
N GLY A 556 -23.32 -37.67 10.02
CA GLY A 556 -24.48 -38.48 9.66
C GLY A 556 -25.25 -37.93 8.47
N ASN A 557 -26.39 -38.57 8.17
CA ASN A 557 -27.28 -38.16 7.09
C ASN A 557 -28.28 -37.11 7.58
N TYR A 558 -28.41 -36.03 6.83
CA TYR A 558 -29.30 -34.91 7.14
C TYR A 558 -30.13 -34.54 5.91
N ARG A 559 -31.38 -34.17 6.18
CA ARG A 559 -32.32 -33.66 5.19
C ARG A 559 -32.60 -32.20 5.47
N PHE A 560 -32.31 -31.35 4.50
CA PHE A 560 -32.73 -29.96 4.47
C PHE A 560 -33.92 -29.83 3.54
N ARG A 561 -34.96 -29.10 3.95
CA ARG A 561 -36.14 -28.85 3.12
C ARG A 561 -36.66 -27.45 3.31
N THR A 562 -37.15 -26.85 2.23
CA THR A 562 -38.00 -25.67 2.30
C THR A 562 -39.48 -26.07 2.28
N GLY A 563 -40.35 -25.17 2.70
CA GLY A 563 -41.79 -25.33 2.65
C GLY A 563 -42.51 -24.01 2.43
N GLY A 564 -43.59 -24.02 1.67
CA GLY A 564 -44.35 -22.81 1.32
C GLY A 564 -44.94 -22.92 -0.08
N ALA A 565 -45.43 -21.79 -0.60
CA ALA A 565 -45.97 -21.65 -1.95
C ALA A 565 -44.95 -21.09 -2.96
N LEU A 566 -43.75 -20.72 -2.50
CA LEU A 566 -42.69 -20.14 -3.32
C LEU A 566 -41.86 -21.22 -4.01
N ASP A 567 -41.20 -20.82 -5.10
CA ASP A 567 -40.23 -21.63 -5.85
C ASP A 567 -38.82 -21.32 -5.35
N THR A 568 -38.28 -22.19 -4.51
CA THR A 568 -37.03 -21.92 -3.77
C THR A 568 -35.83 -22.61 -4.41
N VAL A 569 -34.62 -22.11 -4.14
CA VAL A 569 -33.35 -22.78 -4.44
C VAL A 569 -32.52 -22.80 -3.16
N LEU A 570 -32.07 -23.98 -2.77
CA LEU A 570 -31.41 -24.25 -1.49
C LEU A 570 -29.97 -24.72 -1.71
N PHE A 571 -29.01 -24.13 -0.98
CA PHE A 571 -27.59 -24.51 -0.99
C PHE A 571 -27.06 -24.76 0.42
N ILE A 572 -26.18 -25.75 0.58
CA ILE A 572 -25.52 -26.10 1.85
C ILE A 572 -24.02 -25.90 1.68
N ILE A 573 -23.39 -25.07 2.52
CA ILE A 573 -21.98 -24.67 2.41
C ILE A 573 -21.29 -24.89 3.77
N ASP A 574 -20.08 -25.46 3.78
CA ASP A 574 -19.26 -25.59 4.98
C ASP A 574 -18.72 -24.22 5.41
N GLN A 575 -18.96 -23.82 6.66
CA GLN A 575 -18.49 -22.54 7.19
C GLN A 575 -16.96 -22.50 7.32
N ALA A 576 -16.29 -23.63 7.54
CA ALA A 576 -14.84 -23.70 7.64
C ALA A 576 -14.15 -23.60 6.27
N ASN A 577 -14.88 -23.84 5.18
CA ASN A 577 -14.38 -23.76 3.81
C ASN A 577 -15.48 -23.27 2.87
N THR A 578 -15.73 -21.96 2.85
CA THR A 578 -16.83 -21.33 2.09
C THR A 578 -16.72 -21.47 0.57
N SER A 579 -15.59 -21.99 0.06
CA SER A 579 -15.41 -22.33 -1.35
C SER A 579 -15.96 -23.72 -1.71
N GLN A 580 -16.39 -24.51 -0.73
CA GLN A 580 -16.89 -25.87 -0.89
C GLN A 580 -18.42 -25.92 -0.71
N LEU A 581 -19.12 -26.26 -1.81
CA LEU A 581 -20.56 -26.51 -1.81
C LEU A 581 -20.83 -27.99 -1.49
N GLU A 582 -21.54 -28.27 -0.41
CA GLU A 582 -21.87 -29.63 0.03
C GLU A 582 -23.04 -30.23 -0.75
N GLY A 583 -24.01 -29.39 -1.13
CA GLY A 583 -25.12 -29.80 -1.99
C GLY A 583 -26.12 -28.69 -2.23
N TRP A 584 -26.96 -28.85 -3.25
CA TRP A 584 -28.01 -27.90 -3.59
C TRP A 584 -29.16 -28.58 -4.33
N ASN A 585 -30.34 -27.97 -4.31
CA ASN A 585 -31.51 -28.39 -5.10
C ASN A 585 -32.51 -27.24 -5.26
N ASP A 586 -33.34 -27.26 -6.30
CA ASP A 586 -34.42 -26.30 -6.56
C ASP A 586 -35.83 -26.91 -6.48
N ASP A 587 -36.05 -28.18 -6.79
CA ASP A 587 -37.38 -28.81 -6.69
C ASP A 587 -37.39 -30.19 -6.01
N ALA A 588 -38.53 -30.59 -5.44
CA ALA A 588 -38.65 -31.91 -4.80
C ALA A 588 -40.08 -32.46 -4.80
N ASN A 589 -40.19 -33.77 -5.07
CA ASN A 589 -41.43 -34.56 -4.96
C ASN A 589 -42.64 -33.98 -5.72
N GLY A 590 -42.40 -33.33 -6.87
CA GLY A 590 -43.45 -32.69 -7.68
C GLY A 590 -43.97 -31.36 -7.10
N THR A 591 -43.21 -30.74 -6.19
CA THR A 591 -43.47 -29.41 -5.64
C THR A 591 -42.33 -28.45 -5.98
N LEU A 592 -42.58 -27.15 -5.88
CA LEU A 592 -41.59 -26.08 -6.09
C LEU A 592 -40.69 -25.83 -4.85
N ASN A 593 -40.81 -26.65 -3.81
CA ASN A 593 -39.96 -26.54 -2.63
C ASN A 593 -38.72 -27.41 -2.80
N SER A 594 -37.57 -26.92 -2.37
CA SER A 594 -36.28 -27.59 -2.46
C SER A 594 -36.11 -28.61 -1.33
N GLN A 595 -35.45 -29.74 -1.63
CA GLN A 595 -35.01 -30.70 -0.62
C GLN A 595 -33.62 -31.24 -0.95
N VAL A 596 -32.70 -31.23 0.03
CA VAL A 596 -31.33 -31.72 -0.13
C VAL A 596 -31.06 -32.77 0.96
N ASP A 597 -30.66 -33.98 0.56
CA ASP A 597 -30.26 -35.08 1.45
C ASP A 597 -28.75 -35.32 1.35
N LEU A 598 -27.98 -35.10 2.42
CA LEU A 598 -26.51 -35.16 2.44
C LEU A 598 -25.97 -35.95 3.63
N SER A 599 -24.79 -36.53 3.47
CA SER A 599 -23.98 -37.03 4.59
C SER A 599 -22.96 -35.95 4.96
N LEU A 600 -23.12 -35.37 6.15
CA LEU A 600 -22.29 -34.25 6.61
C LEU A 600 -21.44 -34.66 7.82
N PRO A 601 -20.17 -34.22 7.91
CA PRO A 601 -19.40 -34.30 9.15
C PRO A 601 -19.95 -33.35 10.24
N ALA A 602 -19.48 -33.51 11.48
CA ALA A 602 -19.76 -32.55 12.54
C ALA A 602 -19.08 -31.20 12.24
N GLY A 603 -19.83 -30.11 12.34
CA GLY A 603 -19.38 -28.78 11.93
C GLY A 603 -20.53 -27.77 11.87
N ASN A 604 -20.21 -26.54 11.46
CA ASN A 604 -21.19 -25.49 11.22
C ASN A 604 -21.37 -25.29 9.70
N TYR A 605 -22.61 -25.12 9.27
CA TYR A 605 -22.95 -24.99 7.86
C TYR A 605 -23.84 -23.77 7.64
N PHE A 606 -23.59 -23.09 6.52
CA PHE A 606 -24.53 -22.12 5.97
C PHE A 606 -25.60 -22.84 5.14
N VAL A 607 -26.85 -22.44 5.36
CA VAL A 607 -28.02 -22.89 4.61
C VAL A 607 -28.56 -21.68 3.86
N VAL A 608 -28.19 -21.59 2.59
CA VAL A 608 -28.47 -20.43 1.75
C VAL A 608 -29.74 -20.71 0.94
N VAL A 609 -30.69 -19.78 1.00
CA VAL A 609 -31.96 -19.87 0.28
C VAL A 609 -32.15 -18.62 -0.57
N ARG A 610 -32.58 -18.81 -1.81
CA ARG A 610 -33.08 -17.75 -2.69
C ARG A 610 -34.29 -18.26 -3.46
N LEU A 611 -34.99 -17.37 -4.17
CA LEU A 611 -36.06 -17.79 -5.08
C LEU A 611 -35.51 -18.08 -6.49
N TYR A 612 -36.13 -19.04 -7.18
CA TYR A 612 -35.76 -19.38 -8.56
C TYR A 612 -35.96 -18.17 -9.49
N SER A 613 -37.07 -17.45 -9.30
CA SER A 613 -37.31 -16.16 -9.96
C SER A 613 -36.83 -15.00 -9.09
N SER A 614 -35.91 -14.19 -9.62
CA SER A 614 -35.37 -13.02 -8.92
C SER A 614 -36.35 -11.85 -8.77
N ALA A 615 -37.58 -11.98 -9.28
CA ALA A 615 -38.62 -10.95 -9.21
C ALA A 615 -39.70 -11.23 -8.14
N GLN A 616 -39.64 -12.39 -7.47
CA GLN A 616 -40.60 -12.78 -6.45
C GLN A 616 -40.12 -12.40 -5.04
N THR A 617 -41.07 -12.23 -4.13
CA THR A 617 -40.88 -12.00 -2.70
C THR A 617 -41.98 -12.74 -1.94
N GLY A 618 -41.75 -13.10 -0.69
CA GLY A 618 -42.78 -13.68 0.18
C GLY A 618 -42.23 -14.64 1.23
N ASP A 619 -43.16 -15.27 1.94
CA ASP A 619 -42.85 -16.14 3.07
C ASP A 619 -42.55 -17.57 2.63
N TYR A 620 -41.60 -18.20 3.33
CA TYR A 620 -41.28 -19.61 3.23
C TYR A 620 -40.86 -20.14 4.59
N SER A 621 -40.51 -21.42 4.66
CA SER A 621 -39.93 -22.02 5.86
C SER A 621 -38.78 -22.96 5.49
N VAL A 622 -37.85 -23.16 6.42
CA VAL A 622 -36.72 -24.09 6.27
C VAL A 622 -36.67 -25.03 7.46
N GLN A 623 -36.39 -26.31 7.22
CA GLN A 623 -36.22 -27.30 8.26
C GLN A 623 -35.07 -28.24 7.95
N VAL A 624 -34.39 -28.71 9.00
CA VAL A 624 -33.35 -29.73 8.93
C VAL A 624 -33.70 -30.90 9.85
N GLU A 625 -33.67 -32.11 9.32
CA GLU A 625 -33.97 -33.35 10.04
C GLU A 625 -32.80 -34.33 9.92
N ARG A 626 -32.46 -35.02 10.99
CA ARG A 626 -31.52 -36.14 10.93
C ARG A 626 -32.23 -37.36 10.34
N ARG A 627 -31.55 -38.06 9.44
CA ARG A 627 -32.04 -39.28 8.79
C ARG A 627 -31.31 -40.51 9.37
N PRO A 628 -32.04 -41.61 9.61
CA PRO A 628 -31.45 -42.85 10.11
C PRO A 628 -30.46 -43.49 9.13
#